data_AF-A0AA39NL69-F1
#
_entry.id   AF-A0AA39NL69-F1
#
_cell.length_a   1.000
_cell.length_b   1.000
_cell.length_c   1.000
_cell.angle_alpha   90.00
_cell.angle_beta   90.00
_cell.angle_gamma   90.00
#
_symmetry.space_group_name_H-M   'P 1'
#
loop_
_entity.id
_entity.type
_entity.pdbx_description
1 polymer ?
#
loop_
_entity_poly.entity_id
_entity_poly.type
_entity_poly.pdbx_seq_one_letter_code
_entity_poly.pdbx_strand_id
1 'polypeptide(L)'
;MDTTCTKSQVDAIHHYFPSVNPIELLRSGFLSFNIAQVSISNDITCLEQELRLIEPLLRKIRHRRDRILQDIACYKSILAPIRRLPREVLLEIFGHLSSRSDICDGPWVLGHVCSTWRMISTSCPCLRLKFASHHVAVPYS
;
A
#
# COMPACT_ATOMS: atom_id res chain seq x y z
N MET A 1 -26.32 0.89 -10.86
CA MET A 1 -25.29 0.60 -9.83
C MET A 1 -25.01 -0.87 -10.01
N ASP A 2 -24.16 -1.16 -11.00
CA ASP A 2 -24.19 -2.45 -11.66
C ASP A 2 -23.16 -3.36 -11.01
N THR A 3 -23.63 -4.13 -10.04
CA THR A 3 -22.88 -5.24 -9.46
C THR A 3 -22.88 -6.41 -10.45
N THR A 4 -22.21 -6.25 -11.60
CA THR A 4 -21.95 -7.39 -12.49
C THR A 4 -20.85 -8.24 -11.87
N CYS A 5 -21.30 -9.19 -11.06
CA CYS A 5 -20.69 -10.44 -10.63
C CYS A 5 -19.28 -10.73 -11.20
N THR A 6 -18.24 -10.32 -10.49
CA THR A 6 -16.84 -10.66 -10.79
C THR A 6 -16.56 -12.17 -10.72
N LYS A 7 -17.45 -12.96 -10.11
CA LYS A 7 -17.34 -14.43 -10.09
C LYS A 7 -17.42 -15.05 -11.49
N SER A 8 -18.14 -14.44 -12.43
CA SER A 8 -18.31 -15.00 -13.79
C SER A 8 -17.08 -14.85 -14.69
N GLN A 9 -16.11 -14.00 -14.34
CA GLN A 9 -14.89 -13.79 -15.13
C GLN A 9 -13.73 -14.68 -14.71
N VAL A 10 -13.78 -15.29 -13.52
CA VAL A 10 -12.73 -16.23 -13.07
C VAL A 10 -12.83 -17.56 -13.83
N ASP A 11 -14.05 -17.92 -14.24
CA ASP A 11 -14.31 -19.07 -15.13
C ASP A 11 -13.80 -18.86 -16.57
N ALA A 12 -13.28 -17.67 -16.91
CA ALA A 12 -12.71 -17.38 -18.23
C ALA A 12 -11.25 -17.82 -18.40
N ILE A 13 -10.61 -18.35 -17.34
CA ILE A 13 -9.35 -19.08 -17.51
C ILE A 13 -9.74 -20.43 -18.12
N HIS A 14 -9.68 -20.50 -19.45
CA HIS A 14 -9.96 -21.71 -20.20
C HIS A 14 -9.14 -22.85 -19.60
N HIS A 15 -9.83 -23.92 -19.16
CA HIS A 15 -9.15 -25.11 -18.70
C HIS A 15 -8.27 -25.62 -19.83
N TYR A 16 -6.96 -25.70 -19.58
CA TYR A 16 -6.02 -26.19 -20.57
C TYR A 16 -6.43 -27.59 -21.02
N PHE A 17 -6.78 -27.73 -22.30
CA PHE A 17 -7.06 -29.02 -22.93
C PHE A 17 -5.87 -29.35 -23.83
N PRO A 18 -5.02 -30.32 -23.46
CA PRO A 18 -3.83 -30.63 -24.24
C PRO A 18 -4.22 -31.09 -25.64
N SER A 19 -3.47 -30.62 -26.64
CA SER A 19 -3.65 -31.02 -28.04
C SER A 19 -3.41 -32.52 -28.27
N VAL A 20 -2.69 -33.18 -27.36
CA VAL A 20 -2.36 -34.60 -27.41
C VAL A 20 -2.86 -35.31 -26.16
N ASN A 21 -3.67 -36.35 -26.36
CA ASN A 21 -4.06 -37.25 -25.27
C ASN A 21 -2.96 -38.30 -25.05
N PRO A 22 -2.28 -38.31 -23.89
CA PRO A 22 -1.17 -39.22 -23.63
C PRO A 22 -1.61 -40.70 -23.61
N ILE A 23 -2.87 -41.00 -23.26
CA ILE A 23 -3.41 -42.37 -23.22
C ILE A 23 -3.64 -42.89 -24.64
N GLU A 24 -4.18 -42.06 -25.54
CA GLU A 24 -4.32 -42.40 -26.96
C GLU A 24 -2.96 -42.65 -27.61
N LEU A 25 -1.97 -41.82 -27.28
CA LEU A 25 -0.63 -41.93 -27.84
C LEU A 25 0.06 -43.24 -27.45
N LEU A 26 -0.07 -43.65 -26.18
CA LEU A 26 0.45 -44.93 -25.68
C LEU A 26 -0.27 -46.14 -26.31
N ARG A 27 -1.57 -46.04 -26.60
CA ARG A 27 -2.35 -47.12 -27.25
C ARG A 27 -2.06 -47.27 -28.73
N SER A 28 -1.61 -46.20 -29.41
CA SER A 28 -1.37 -46.20 -30.85
C SER A 28 -0.11 -46.99 -31.29
N GLY A 29 0.79 -47.31 -30.37
CA GLY A 29 2.04 -48.05 -30.66
C GLY A 29 3.04 -47.30 -31.54
N PHE A 30 2.77 -46.06 -31.94
CA PHE A 30 3.69 -45.25 -32.73
C PHE A 30 4.82 -44.69 -31.84
N LEU A 31 6.06 -44.77 -32.33
CA LEU A 31 7.20 -43.97 -31.85
C LEU A 31 7.03 -42.48 -32.26
N SER A 32 5.86 -41.90 -31.99
CA SER A 32 5.47 -40.54 -32.39
C SER A 32 5.97 -39.48 -31.40
N PHE A 33 7.14 -39.72 -30.80
CA PHE A 33 7.75 -38.80 -29.86
C PHE A 33 7.88 -37.39 -30.47
N ASN A 34 8.27 -37.32 -31.74
CA ASN A 34 8.43 -36.05 -32.45
C ASN A 34 7.12 -35.28 -32.66
N ILE A 35 6.00 -35.94 -32.97
CA ILE A 35 4.71 -35.25 -33.20
C ILE A 35 4.12 -34.79 -31.86
N ALA A 36 4.17 -35.63 -30.83
CA ALA A 36 3.76 -35.25 -29.48
C ALA A 36 4.57 -34.06 -28.97
N GLN A 37 5.89 -34.09 -29.18
CA GLN A 37 6.80 -33.01 -28.79
C GLN A 37 6.48 -31.70 -29.51
N VAL A 38 6.22 -31.72 -30.82
CA VAL A 38 5.84 -30.53 -31.59
C VAL A 38 4.50 -29.97 -31.10
N SER A 39 3.52 -30.83 -30.85
CA SER A 39 2.19 -30.41 -30.38
C SER A 39 2.24 -29.79 -28.98
N ILE A 40 2.96 -30.43 -28.04
CA ILE A 40 3.17 -29.91 -26.69
C ILE A 40 3.95 -28.59 -26.73
N SER A 41 4.96 -28.49 -27.61
CA SER A 41 5.71 -27.25 -27.78
C SER A 41 4.81 -26.11 -28.27
N ASN A 42 3.91 -26.38 -29.21
CA ASN A 42 2.94 -25.40 -29.68
C ASN A 42 1.99 -24.97 -28.57
N ASP A 43 1.48 -25.91 -27.78
CA ASP A 43 0.62 -25.63 -26.63
C ASP A 43 1.29 -24.68 -25.63
N ILE A 44 2.58 -24.90 -25.32
CA ILE A 44 3.37 -24.01 -24.46
C ILE A 44 3.48 -22.61 -25.08
N THR A 45 3.77 -22.51 -26.38
CA THR A 45 3.89 -21.19 -27.03
C THR A 45 2.57 -20.42 -27.02
N CYS A 46 1.43 -21.10 -27.17
CA CYS A 46 0.10 -20.48 -27.05
C CYS A 46 -0.14 -19.94 -25.64
N LEU A 47 0.16 -20.72 -24.61
CA LEU A 47 0.03 -20.28 -23.21
C LEU A 47 0.97 -19.11 -22.89
N GLU A 48 2.20 -19.11 -23.40
CA GLU A 48 3.12 -17.98 -23.24
C GLU A 48 2.61 -16.71 -23.93
N GLN A 49 1.99 -16.83 -25.11
CA GLN A 49 1.37 -15.69 -25.79
C GLN A 49 0.19 -15.14 -24.99
N GLU A 50 -0.66 -16.01 -24.44
CA GLU A 50 -1.76 -15.60 -23.58
C GLU A 50 -1.26 -14.87 -22.32
N LEU A 51 -0.22 -15.41 -21.68
CA LEU A 51 0.43 -14.80 -20.53
C LEU A 51 0.95 -13.38 -20.87
N ARG A 52 1.63 -13.23 -22.03
CA ARG A 52 2.14 -11.93 -22.51
C ARG A 52 1.04 -10.89 -22.69
N LEU A 53 -0.19 -11.31 -23.00
CA LEU A 53 -1.34 -10.40 -23.14
C LEU A 53 -1.99 -10.07 -21.80
N ILE A 54 -2.15 -11.06 -20.91
CA ILE A 54 -2.88 -10.89 -19.64
C ILE A 54 -2.05 -10.18 -18.57
N GLU A 55 -0.75 -10.50 -18.45
CA GLU A 55 0.14 -9.88 -17.45
C GLU A 55 0.15 -8.34 -17.47
N PRO A 56 0.31 -7.65 -18.61
CA PRO A 56 0.31 -6.19 -18.62
C PRO A 56 -1.05 -5.62 -18.23
N LEU A 57 -2.16 -6.28 -18.56
CA LEU A 57 -3.50 -5.87 -18.15
C LEU A 57 -3.67 -5.99 -16.64
N LEU A 58 -3.26 -7.12 -16.05
CA LEU A 58 -3.29 -7.33 -14.61
C LEU A 58 -2.41 -6.29 -13.88
N ARG A 59 -1.23 -6.00 -14.41
CA ARG A 59 -0.32 -4.96 -13.89
C ARG A 59 -0.97 -3.58 -13.92
N LYS A 60 -1.64 -3.23 -15.02
CA LYS A 60 -2.35 -1.95 -15.18
C LYS A 60 -3.51 -1.82 -14.18
N ILE A 61 -4.30 -2.87 -13.99
CA ILE A 61 -5.39 -2.90 -13.01
C ILE A 61 -4.85 -2.75 -11.59
N ARG A 62 -3.80 -3.50 -11.24
CA ARG A 62 -3.13 -3.41 -9.94
C ARG A 62 -2.61 -2.00 -9.67
N HIS A 63 -1.93 -1.40 -10.65
CA HIS A 63 -1.43 -0.03 -10.52
C HIS A 63 -2.56 0.99 -10.28
N ARG A 64 -3.68 0.87 -11.01
CA ARG A 64 -4.86 1.73 -10.81
C ARG A 64 -5.45 1.57 -9.41
N ARG A 65 -5.59 0.33 -8.92
CA ARG A 65 -6.03 0.06 -7.55
C ARG A 65 -5.12 0.74 -6.53
N ASP A 66 -3.81 0.58 -6.68
CA ASP A 66 -2.83 1.11 -5.73
C ASP A 66 -2.85 2.65 -5.71
N ARG A 67 -3.05 3.29 -6.88
CA ARG A 67 -3.26 4.75 -6.98
C ARG A 67 -4.49 5.21 -6.21
N ILE A 68 -5.63 4.53 -6.39
CA ILE A 68 -6.87 4.88 -5.67
C ILE A 68 -6.69 4.70 -4.15
N LEU A 69 -6.03 3.63 -3.71
CA LEU A 69 -5.73 3.43 -2.28
C LEU A 69 -4.84 4.53 -1.72
N GLN A 70 -3.86 4.99 -2.49
CA GLN A 70 -3.02 6.12 -2.14
C GLN A 70 -3.84 7.42 -2.03
N ASP A 71 -4.75 7.67 -2.97
CA ASP A 71 -5.64 8.84 -2.94
C ASP A 71 -6.54 8.82 -1.70
N ILE A 72 -7.14 7.66 -1.38
CA ILE A 72 -7.94 7.48 -0.17
C ILE A 72 -7.12 7.79 1.09
N ALA A 73 -5.88 7.30 1.17
CA ALA A 73 -5.00 7.60 2.29
C ALA A 73 -4.68 9.11 2.40
N CYS A 74 -4.47 9.78 1.26
CA CYS A 74 -4.28 11.22 1.21
C CYS A 74 -5.51 11.98 1.72
N TYR A 75 -6.71 11.64 1.23
CA TYR A 75 -7.96 12.24 1.70
C TYR A 75 -8.18 12.04 3.20
N LYS A 76 -7.94 10.83 3.71
CA LYS A 76 -8.01 10.56 5.16
C LYS A 76 -7.03 11.42 5.94
N SER A 77 -5.82 11.63 5.41
CA SER A 77 -4.81 12.50 6.04
C SER A 77 -5.24 13.96 6.07
N ILE A 78 -5.85 14.47 5.00
CA ILE A 78 -6.38 15.85 4.92
C ILE A 78 -7.55 16.04 5.88
N LEU A 79 -8.47 15.07 5.93
CA LEU A 79 -9.65 15.12 6.78
C LEU A 79 -9.36 14.78 8.24
N ALA A 80 -8.14 14.34 8.56
CA ALA A 80 -7.74 13.98 9.91
C ALA A 80 -8.00 15.16 10.85
N PRO A 81 -8.70 14.94 11.99
CA PRO A 81 -9.06 16.02 12.92
C PRO A 81 -7.87 16.90 13.30
N ILE A 82 -6.69 16.28 13.48
CA ILE A 82 -5.44 16.92 13.86
C ILE A 82 -4.97 18.05 12.91
N ARG A 83 -5.34 18.02 11.62
CA ARG A 83 -5.04 19.09 10.65
C ARG A 83 -6.10 20.18 10.60
N ARG A 84 -7.28 19.92 11.17
CA ARG A 84 -8.43 20.84 11.21
C ARG A 84 -8.55 21.56 12.54
N LEU A 85 -7.71 21.22 13.52
CA LEU A 85 -7.67 21.92 14.79
C LEU A 85 -7.19 23.36 14.57
N PRO A 86 -7.91 24.37 15.11
CA PRO A 86 -7.43 25.74 15.17
C PRO A 86 -6.07 25.81 15.87
N ARG A 87 -5.31 26.84 15.52
CA ARG A 87 -3.97 27.07 16.09
C ARG A 87 -4.02 27.16 17.62
N GLU A 88 -5.07 27.75 18.15
CA GLU A 88 -5.32 27.99 19.57
C GLU A 88 -5.44 26.66 20.32
N VAL A 89 -6.23 25.73 19.76
CA VAL A 89 -6.43 24.39 20.34
C VAL A 89 -5.12 23.59 20.31
N LEU A 90 -4.34 23.71 19.23
CA LEU A 90 -3.02 23.07 19.16
C LEU A 90 -2.05 23.64 20.20
N LEU A 91 -2.04 24.95 20.42
CA LEU A 91 -1.22 25.59 21.45
C LEU A 91 -1.61 25.15 22.86
N GLU A 92 -2.90 24.98 23.13
CA GLU A 92 -3.42 24.50 24.42
C GLU A 92 -2.97 23.05 24.67
N ILE A 93 -3.12 22.17 23.67
CA ILE A 93 -2.59 20.80 23.72
C ILE A 93 -1.09 20.81 24.00
N PHE A 94 -0.31 21.64 23.30
CA PHE A 94 1.14 21.75 23.52
C PHE A 94 1.49 22.28 24.91
N GLY A 95 0.68 23.20 25.44
CA GLY A 95 0.81 23.71 26.81
C GLY A 95 0.64 22.62 27.86
N HIS A 96 -0.38 21.77 27.71
CA HIS A 96 -0.61 20.62 28.60
C HIS A 96 0.50 19.57 28.50
N LEU A 97 1.04 19.34 27.31
CA LEU A 97 2.16 18.42 27.12
C LEU A 97 3.44 18.96 27.76
N SER A 98 3.70 20.27 27.69
CA SER A 98 4.87 20.88 28.34
C SER A 98 4.83 20.82 29.86
N SER A 99 3.66 20.68 30.48
CA SER A 99 3.54 20.48 31.95
C SER A 99 3.70 19.02 32.38
N ARG A 100 3.80 18.10 31.42
CA ARG A 100 3.95 16.66 31.66
C ARG A 100 5.42 16.29 31.55
N SER A 101 6.06 16.07 32.71
CA SER A 101 7.47 15.70 32.82
C SER A 101 7.80 14.33 32.22
N ASP A 102 6.79 13.48 31.98
CA ASP A 102 6.93 12.13 31.41
C ASP A 102 7.00 12.08 29.88
N ILE A 103 6.68 13.19 29.18
CA ILE A 103 6.52 13.21 27.72
C ILE A 103 7.48 14.19 27.01
N CYS A 104 8.13 15.10 27.76
CA CYS A 104 8.78 16.27 27.16
C CYS A 104 10.31 16.27 27.16
N ASP A 105 10.89 15.67 26.12
CA ASP A 105 12.27 15.95 25.67
C ASP A 105 12.36 17.18 24.74
N GLY A 106 11.36 18.07 24.81
CA GLY A 106 11.36 19.37 24.14
C GLY A 106 10.52 19.47 22.86
N PRO A 107 10.63 20.61 22.14
CA PRO A 107 9.71 20.98 21.06
C PRO A 107 9.77 20.05 19.83
N TRP A 108 10.84 19.26 19.73
CA TRP A 108 11.16 18.37 18.61
C TRP A 108 10.22 17.16 18.52
N VAL A 109 9.72 16.65 19.66
CA VAL A 109 8.79 15.52 19.73
C VAL A 109 7.50 15.83 18.96
N LEU A 110 6.94 17.02 19.16
CA LEU A 110 5.76 17.49 18.43
C LEU A 110 6.02 17.65 16.93
N GLY A 111 7.27 17.92 16.57
CA GLY A 111 7.72 18.03 15.19
C GLY A 111 7.69 16.72 14.41
N HIS A 112 7.56 15.55 15.06
CA HIS A 112 7.43 14.26 14.37
C HIS A 112 6.01 13.97 13.88
N VAL A 113 5.00 14.67 14.39
CA VAL A 113 3.58 14.42 14.04
C VAL A 113 3.27 14.93 12.62
N CYS A 114 3.54 16.21 12.34
CA CYS A 114 3.43 16.79 11.01
C CYS A 114 4.18 18.13 10.89
N SER A 115 4.30 18.64 9.65
CA SER A 115 4.95 19.93 9.37
C SER A 115 4.27 21.12 10.07
N THR A 116 2.93 21.12 10.17
CA THR A 116 2.17 22.17 10.86
C THR A 116 2.49 22.22 12.35
N TRP A 117 2.56 21.07 13.01
CA TRP A 117 2.91 20.98 14.43
C TRP A 117 4.35 21.45 14.68
N ARG A 118 5.28 21.03 13.81
CA ARG A 118 6.65 21.52 13.83
C ARG A 118 6.71 23.04 13.72
N MET A 119 6.01 23.62 12.74
CA MET A 119 5.96 25.07 12.53
C MET A 119 5.40 25.80 13.75
N ILE A 120 4.28 25.35 14.31
CA ILE A 120 3.66 26.01 15.46
C ILE A 120 4.55 25.92 16.71
N SER A 121 5.12 24.73 16.97
CA SER A 121 6.03 24.45 18.09
C SER A 121 7.29 25.33 18.03
N THR A 122 7.89 25.50 16.84
CA THR A 122 9.09 26.33 16.68
C THR A 122 8.77 27.83 16.61
N SER A 123 7.63 28.22 16.06
CA SER A 123 7.27 29.64 15.87
C SER A 123 6.72 30.30 17.13
N CYS A 124 6.32 29.55 18.16
CA CYS A 124 5.81 30.12 19.41
C CYS A 124 6.91 30.21 20.49
N PRO A 125 7.44 31.41 20.81
CA PRO A 125 8.50 31.56 21.80
C PRO A 125 8.07 31.08 23.20
N CYS A 126 6.81 31.30 23.56
CA CYS A 126 6.26 30.93 24.87
C CYS A 126 6.28 29.41 25.09
N LEU A 127 6.01 28.63 24.05
CA LEU A 127 6.10 27.17 24.10
C LEU A 127 7.56 26.72 24.20
N ARG A 128 8.44 27.28 23.36
CA ARG A 128 9.87 26.97 23.40
C ARG A 128 10.48 27.21 24.77
N LEU A 129 10.13 28.32 25.42
CA LEU A 129 10.58 28.64 26.76
C LEU A 129 10.04 27.63 27.79
N LYS A 130 8.75 27.26 27.71
CA LYS A 130 8.16 26.26 28.63
C LYS A 130 8.81 24.87 28.51
N PHE A 131 9.15 24.44 27.29
CA PHE A 131 9.91 23.21 27.06
C PHE A 131 11.35 23.31 27.58
N ALA A 132 12.01 24.46 27.40
CA ALA A 132 13.37 24.69 27.90
C ALA A 132 13.45 24.77 29.42
N SER A 133 12.44 25.34 30.08
CA SER A 133 12.38 25.44 31.55
C SER A 133 12.23 24.09 32.24
N HIS A 134 11.58 23.09 31.62
CA HIS A 134 11.48 21.73 32.17
C HIS A 134 12.79 20.94 32.03
N HIS A 135 13.59 21.18 30.98
CA HIS A 135 14.89 20.52 30.78
C HIS A 135 15.96 20.98 31.79
N VAL A 136 15.80 22.15 32.42
CA VAL A 136 16.72 22.65 33.46
C VAL A 136 16.33 22.15 34.86
N ALA A 137 15.13 21.62 35.04
CA ALA A 137 14.59 21.23 36.35
C ALA A 137 14.80 19.76 36.74
N VAL A 138 15.52 18.96 35.93
CA VAL A 138 15.95 17.61 36.33
C VAL A 138 17.44 17.64 36.66
N PRO A 139 17.84 18.02 37.89
CA PRO A 139 19.17 17.71 38.36
C PRO A 139 19.24 16.21 38.59
N TYR A 140 20.31 15.60 38.10
CA TYR A 140 20.75 14.25 38.44
C TYR A 140 20.46 13.94 39.92
N SER A 141 19.66 12.92 40.16
CA SER A 141 19.68 12.09 41.37
C SER A 141 19.94 10.65 40.94
#